data_AF-A0A7C5KT39-F1
#
_entry.id   AF-A0A7C5KT39-F1
#
_cell.length_a   1.000
_cell.length_b   1.000
_cell.length_c   1.000
_cell.angle_alpha   90.00
_cell.angle_beta   90.00
_cell.angle_gamma   90.00
#
_symmetry.space_group_name_H-M   'P 1'
#
loop_
_entity.id
_entity.type
_entity.pdbx_description
1 polymer ?
#
loop_
_entity_poly.entity_id
_entity_poly.type
_entity_poly.pdbx_seq_one_letter_code
_entity_poly.pdbx_strand_id
1 'polypeptide(L)' 'MAANNLQNRICNEATRLFVQEGYAGLSMRQLAEQVGISKAGLYYHFK' A
#
# COMPACT_ATOMS: atom_id res chain seq x y z
N MET A 1 -7.74 -15.60 -12.40
CA MET A 1 -7.70 -14.14 -12.63
C MET A 1 -7.61 -13.37 -11.30
N ALA A 2 -6.73 -13.75 -10.36
CA ALA A 2 -6.74 -13.19 -9.00
C ALA A 2 -5.35 -13.07 -8.33
N ALA A 3 -4.29 -12.84 -9.11
CA ALA A 3 -3.01 -12.39 -8.54
C ALA A 3 -2.90 -10.84 -8.46
N ASN A 4 -3.75 -10.10 -9.18
CA ASN A 4 -3.64 -8.63 -9.32
C ASN A 4 -4.51 -7.81 -8.34
N ASN A 5 -5.35 -8.43 -7.52
CA ASN A 5 -6.28 -7.64 -6.67
C ASN A 5 -5.53 -6.92 -5.54
N LEU A 6 -4.63 -7.62 -4.85
CA LEU A 6 -3.92 -7.04 -3.70
C LEU A 6 -2.92 -5.96 -4.12
N GLN A 7 -2.14 -6.17 -5.19
CA GLN A 7 -1.25 -5.14 -5.73
C GLN A 7 -2.01 -3.89 -6.17
N ASN A 8 -3.15 -4.04 -6.87
CA ASN A 8 -3.97 -2.90 -7.25
C ASN A 8 -4.53 -2.16 -6.03
N ARG A 9 -4.97 -2.88 -4.99
CA ARG A 9 -5.40 -2.25 -3.73
C ARG A 9 -4.28 -1.47 -3.07
N ILE A 10 -3.06 -2.00 -3.06
CA ILE A 10 -1.89 -1.31 -2.51
C ILE A 10 -1.58 -0.05 -3.31
N CYS A 11 -1.55 -0.12 -4.63
CA CYS A 11 -1.31 1.05 -5.48
C CYS A 11 -2.38 2.13 -5.33
N ASN A 12 -3.66 1.74 -5.26
CA ASN A 12 -4.77 2.68 -5.10
C ASN A 12 -4.69 3.41 -3.75
N GLU A 13 -4.43 2.69 -2.66
CA GLU A 13 -4.29 3.34 -1.34
C GLU A 13 -3.02 4.16 -1.23
N ALA A 14 -1.90 3.71 -1.80
CA ALA A 14 -0.67 4.49 -1.85
C ALA A 14 -0.90 5.81 -2.61
N THR A 15 -1.63 5.77 -3.73
CA THR A 15 -1.98 6.98 -4.50
C THR A 15 -2.84 7.93 -3.66
N ARG A 16 -3.85 7.41 -2.96
CA ARG A 16 -4.73 8.23 -2.11
C ARG A 16 -3.95 8.91 -0.98
N LEU A 17 -3.11 8.16 -0.27
CA LEU A 17 -2.27 8.68 0.82
C LEU A 17 -1.24 9.69 0.29
N PHE A 18 -0.64 9.42 -0.87
CA PHE A 18 0.32 10.33 -1.48
C PHE A 18 -0.30 11.68 -1.85
N VAL A 19 -1.53 11.69 -2.40
CA VAL A 19 -2.25 12.94 -2.71
C VAL A 19 -2.61 13.71 -1.44
N GLN A 20 -2.91 13.02 -0.34
CA GLN A 20 -3.32 13.66 0.91
C GLN A 20 -2.14 14.18 1.75
N GLU A 21 -1.05 13.44 1.81
CA GLU A 21 0.04 13.66 2.77
C GLU A 21 1.38 14.03 2.09
N GLY A 22 1.43 13.94 0.76
CA GLY A 22 2.67 14.08 -0.01
C GLY A 22 3.65 12.92 0.22
N TYR A 23 4.80 12.98 -0.45
CA TYR A 23 5.82 11.92 -0.35
C TYR A 23 6.35 11.74 1.09
N ALA A 24 6.57 12.84 1.81
CA ALA A 24 7.17 12.80 3.14
C ALA A 24 6.22 12.29 4.24
N GLY A 25 4.90 12.43 4.05
CA GLY A 25 3.90 11.94 5.00
C GLY A 25 3.57 10.45 4.83
N LEU A 26 3.77 9.90 3.63
CA LEU A 26 3.38 8.53 3.32
C LEU A 26 4.13 7.50 4.18
N SER A 27 3.39 6.80 5.05
CA SER A 27 3.92 5.72 5.87
C SER A 27 3.58 4.35 5.30
N MET A 28 4.59 3.53 5.02
CA MET A 28 4.41 2.13 4.64
C MET A 28 3.69 1.30 5.70
N ARG A 29 3.77 1.72 6.98
CA ARG A 29 3.02 1.09 8.06
C ARG A 29 1.52 1.39 7.93
N GLN A 30 1.16 2.67 7.78
CA GLN A 30 -0.24 3.07 7.60
C GLN A 30 -0.83 2.46 6.32
N LEU A 31 -0.06 2.43 5.23
CA LEU A 31 -0.49 1.77 3.99
C LEU A 31 -0.81 0.29 4.21
N ALA A 32 0.06 -0.45 4.91
CA ALA A 32 -0.18 -1.86 5.23
C ALA A 32 -1.44 -2.05 6.10
N GLU A 33 -1.60 -1.20 7.12
CA GLU A 33 -2.78 -1.20 8.00
C GLU A 33 -4.08 -0.92 7.22
N GLN A 34 -4.10 0.08 6.33
CA GLN A 34 -5.27 0.43 5.51
C GLN A 34 -5.64 -0.67 4.50
N VAL A 35 -4.64 -1.36 3.94
CA VAL A 35 -4.87 -2.48 3.00
C VAL A 35 -5.28 -3.76 3.74
N GLY A 36 -4.96 -3.87 5.04
CA GLY A 36 -5.25 -5.05 5.87
C GLY A 36 -4.20 -6.15 5.75
N ILE A 37 -2.93 -5.78 5.55
CA ILE A 37 -1.80 -6.73 5.48
C ILE A 37 -0.69 -6.33 6.45
N SER A 38 0.23 -7.26 6.70
CA SER A 38 1.42 -6.93 7.48
C SER A 38 2.39 -6.07 6.66
N LYS A 39 3.20 -5.24 7.34
CA LYS A 39 4.28 -4.47 6.70
C LYS A 39 5.28 -5.38 5.96
N ALA A 40 5.56 -6.56 6.51
CA ALA A 40 6.42 -7.55 5.85
C ALA A 40 5.76 -8.11 4.58
N GLY A 41 4.46 -8.40 4.62
CA GLY A 41 3.67 -8.80 3.45
C GLY A 41 3.66 -7.73 2.36
N LEU A 42 3.49 -6.46 2.74
CA LEU A 42 3.58 -5.32 1.81
C LEU A 42 4.90 -5.32 1.05
N TYR A 43 6.04 -5.44 1.74
CA TYR A 43 7.35 -5.51 1.08
C TYR A 43 7.53 -6.74 0.21
N TYR A 44 6.93 -7.88 0.56
CA TYR A 44 6.99 -9.08 -0.27
C TYR A 44 6.31 -8.90 -1.63
N HIS A 45 5.27 -8.07 -1.73
CA HIS A 45 4.53 -7.84 -2.98
C HIS A 45 5.24 -6.95 -4.01
N PHE A 46 6.26 -6.20 -3.59
CA PHE A 46 6.97 -5.21 -4.42
C PHE A 46 8.50 -5.36 -4.35
N LYS A 47 8.99 -6.52 -3.88
CA LYS A 47 10.41 -6.86 -3.91
C LYS A 47 10.88 -7.23 -5.31
#